data_AF-A0A529TJ95-F1
#
_entry.id   AF-A0A529TJ95-F1
#
_cell.length_a   1.000
_cell.length_b   1.000
_cell.length_c   1.000
_cell.angle_alpha   90.00
_cell.angle_beta   90.00
_cell.angle_gamma   90.00
#
_symmetry.space_group_name_H-M   'P 1'
#
loop_
_entity.id
_entity.type
_entity.pdbx_description
1 polymer ?
#
loop_
_entity_poly.entity_id
_entity_poly.type
_entity_poly.pdbx_seq_one_letter_code
_entity_poly.pdbx_strand_id
1 'polypeptide(L)'
;MRKPRATAATSGPDGLAPAGDVAAIVAGTHGDPFAVLGVQEAGKGFVARCFVPNAEFVTAYTLTGKEIGELSRRDDAGFFEGKVSIRKRQPLRYHARNAGGDWWLTDPYSFGPVLGPMDDYYMAEGSHLRLFDKLGAHIIDHEGATGVHFAVWAPNARRVSVVGAFNDWDGRRHTMRDRKDTGIWELFIPDLAAGQPYKFEIIGPDGVRLPLKADPFAFESEVRPATASVTAPPMAHQWGDEAHRGYWRKADPRREAISIYEVHAGSWQRRDDGTFLSWDELAARLIPYVVDTGFTHIEFLPISEHPYDPSWGYQTTGLYAPTARFGDPDGFARFVDGAHRAGIGVILDWVPAHFPVDEHGLVQFDGTALYEHADPRQGFHPDWNTAIYNFGRREVVSFL
;
A
#
# COMPACT_ATOMS: atom_id res chain seq x y z
N MET A 1 18.19 -25.02 -10.18
CA MET A 1 17.52 -23.81 -10.71
C MET A 1 16.84 -24.15 -12.03
N ARG A 2 15.54 -24.43 -12.02
CA ARG A 2 14.74 -24.51 -13.25
C ARG A 2 14.33 -23.07 -13.60
N LYS A 3 14.51 -22.65 -14.86
CA LYS A 3 13.93 -21.40 -15.38
C LYS A 3 12.44 -21.34 -15.01
N PRO A 4 11.88 -20.16 -14.66
CA PRO A 4 10.44 -20.03 -14.52
C PRO A 4 9.82 -20.49 -15.83
N ARG A 5 8.91 -21.46 -15.73
CA ARG A 5 8.16 -21.95 -16.88
C ARG A 5 7.23 -20.81 -17.26
N ALA A 6 7.41 -20.22 -18.45
CA ALA A 6 6.42 -19.31 -19.02
C ALA A 6 5.06 -20.01 -18.91
N THR A 7 4.13 -19.40 -18.17
CA THR A 7 2.74 -19.80 -18.16
C THR A 7 2.28 -19.73 -19.60
N ALA A 8 1.96 -20.88 -20.19
CA ALA A 8 1.47 -20.93 -21.55
C ALA A 8 0.19 -20.08 -21.61
N ALA A 9 0.18 -19.08 -22.48
CA ALA A 9 -0.97 -18.22 -22.70
C ALA A 9 -2.21 -19.10 -22.94
N THR A 10 -3.30 -18.84 -22.21
CA THR A 10 -4.61 -19.42 -22.50
C THR A 10 -5.19 -18.70 -23.70
N SER A 11 -4.61 -18.90 -24.88
CA SER A 11 -5.22 -18.46 -26.13
C SER A 11 -6.10 -19.56 -26.70
N GLY A 12 -7.31 -19.21 -27.11
CA GLY A 12 -8.13 -20.11 -27.93
C GLY A 12 -7.46 -20.44 -29.28
N PRO A 13 -8.02 -21.36 -30.07
CA PRO A 13 -7.44 -21.81 -31.34
C PRO A 13 -7.09 -20.69 -32.34
N ASP A 14 -7.72 -19.52 -32.21
CA ASP A 14 -7.51 -18.34 -33.07
C ASP A 14 -6.56 -17.28 -32.49
N GLY A 15 -5.93 -17.53 -31.32
CA GLY A 15 -5.09 -16.55 -30.62
C GLY A 15 -5.87 -15.53 -29.75
N LEU A 16 -7.20 -15.58 -29.79
CA LEU A 16 -8.10 -14.73 -29.02
C LEU A 16 -8.23 -15.21 -27.57
N ALA A 17 -8.57 -14.30 -26.66
CA ALA A 17 -8.93 -14.65 -25.30
C ALA A 17 -10.18 -15.56 -25.29
N PRO A 18 -10.20 -16.65 -24.50
CA PRO A 18 -11.40 -17.47 -24.30
C PRO A 18 -12.57 -16.62 -23.80
N ALA A 19 -13.78 -16.87 -24.29
CA ALA A 19 -14.96 -16.09 -23.91
C ALA A 19 -15.24 -16.13 -22.39
N GLY A 20 -14.92 -17.25 -21.73
CA GLY A 20 -15.02 -17.37 -20.28
C GLY A 20 -14.07 -16.42 -19.53
N ASP A 21 -12.84 -16.26 -20.03
CA ASP A 21 -11.85 -15.35 -19.45
C ASP A 21 -12.28 -13.89 -19.64
N VAL A 22 -12.80 -13.55 -20.83
CA VAL A 22 -13.36 -12.21 -21.11
C VAL A 22 -14.50 -11.89 -20.14
N ALA A 23 -15.47 -12.79 -19.99
CA ALA A 23 -16.60 -12.62 -19.09
C ALA A 23 -16.14 -12.48 -17.63
N ALA A 24 -15.16 -13.27 -17.19
CA ALA A 24 -14.62 -13.20 -15.83
C ALA A 24 -13.84 -11.90 -15.56
N ILE A 25 -13.09 -11.38 -16.53
CA ILE A 25 -12.43 -10.08 -16.40
C ILE A 25 -13.46 -8.96 -16.28
N VAL A 26 -14.44 -8.93 -17.17
CA VAL A 26 -15.52 -7.92 -17.17
C VAL A 26 -16.34 -7.95 -15.88
N ALA A 27 -16.57 -9.14 -15.33
CA ALA A 27 -17.28 -9.33 -14.06
C ALA A 27 -16.40 -9.07 -12.82
N GLY A 28 -15.08 -8.92 -12.97
CA GLY A 28 -14.15 -8.80 -11.84
C GLY A 28 -13.99 -10.09 -11.03
N THR A 29 -14.15 -11.25 -11.65
CA THR A 29 -14.08 -12.56 -10.97
C THR A 29 -12.87 -13.40 -11.40
N HIS A 30 -12.04 -12.89 -12.30
CA HIS A 30 -10.84 -13.59 -12.78
C HIS A 30 -9.72 -13.61 -11.72
N GLY A 31 -9.24 -14.81 -11.36
CA GLY A 31 -8.21 -14.98 -10.31
C GLY A 31 -6.77 -14.73 -10.75
N ASP A 32 -6.48 -14.73 -12.06
CA ASP A 32 -5.14 -14.42 -12.60
C ASP A 32 -5.21 -13.50 -13.83
N PRO A 33 -5.54 -12.20 -13.65
CA PRO A 33 -5.70 -11.29 -14.79
C PRO A 33 -4.46 -11.17 -15.68
N PHE A 34 -3.25 -11.39 -15.15
CA PHE A 34 -2.00 -11.32 -15.93
C PHE A 34 -1.83 -12.48 -16.92
N ALA A 35 -2.55 -13.60 -16.73
CA ALA A 35 -2.61 -14.67 -17.72
C ALA A 35 -3.42 -14.27 -18.98
N VAL A 36 -4.25 -13.22 -18.86
CA VAL A 36 -5.18 -12.80 -19.92
C VAL A 36 -4.81 -11.42 -20.46
N LEU A 37 -4.74 -10.41 -19.59
CA LEU A 37 -4.49 -9.01 -19.91
C LEU A 37 -3.00 -8.74 -20.21
N GLY A 38 -2.72 -7.57 -20.77
CA GLY A 38 -1.38 -7.15 -21.15
C GLY A 38 -0.94 -7.71 -22.50
N VAL A 39 0.37 -7.85 -22.66
CA VAL A 39 1.01 -8.34 -23.89
C VAL A 39 1.19 -9.85 -23.82
N GLN A 40 0.48 -10.55 -24.69
CA GLN A 40 0.42 -12.01 -24.76
C GLN A 40 1.06 -12.54 -26.05
N GLU A 41 1.74 -13.68 -25.98
CA GLU A 41 2.26 -14.38 -27.15
C GLU A 41 1.12 -15.06 -27.92
N ALA A 42 1.06 -14.85 -29.24
CA ALA A 42 0.05 -15.45 -30.11
C ALA A 42 0.69 -15.87 -31.45
N GLY A 43 0.95 -17.17 -31.60
CA GLY A 43 1.60 -17.72 -32.80
C GLY A 43 3.03 -17.17 -32.99
N LYS A 44 3.26 -16.41 -34.07
CA LYS A 44 4.56 -15.79 -34.39
C LYS A 44 4.66 -14.31 -33.97
N GLY A 45 3.68 -13.79 -33.23
CA GLY A 45 3.63 -12.38 -32.84
C GLY A 45 3.01 -12.19 -31.46
N PHE A 46 2.60 -10.94 -31.20
CA PHE A 46 2.03 -10.53 -29.92
C PHE A 46 0.61 -9.98 -30.11
N VAL A 47 -0.23 -10.18 -29.10
CA VAL A 47 -1.55 -9.58 -28.97
C VAL A 47 -1.55 -8.76 -27.69
N ALA A 48 -2.13 -7.56 -27.73
CA ALA A 48 -2.43 -6.76 -26.55
C ALA A 48 -3.89 -6.98 -26.16
N ARG A 49 -4.13 -7.16 -24.86
CA ARG A 49 -5.46 -7.31 -24.26
C ARG A 49 -5.60 -6.35 -23.10
N CYS A 50 -6.67 -5.57 -23.07
CA CYS A 50 -6.89 -4.60 -22.02
C CYS A 50 -8.36 -4.48 -21.65
N PHE A 51 -8.62 -4.16 -20.38
CA PHE A 51 -9.93 -3.79 -19.89
C PHE A 51 -9.98 -2.29 -19.65
N VAL A 52 -10.66 -1.58 -20.54
CA VAL A 52 -10.79 -0.11 -20.53
C VAL A 52 -12.29 0.23 -20.55
N PRO A 53 -12.95 0.24 -19.37
CA PRO A 53 -14.35 0.65 -19.26
C PRO A 53 -14.61 2.00 -19.91
N ASN A 54 -15.81 2.15 -20.47
CA ASN A 54 -16.30 3.34 -21.16
C ASN A 54 -15.59 3.69 -22.49
N ALA A 55 -14.57 2.95 -22.92
CA ALA A 55 -13.99 3.13 -24.26
C ALA A 55 -14.87 2.46 -25.33
N GLU A 56 -14.91 3.06 -26.52
CA GLU A 56 -15.48 2.47 -27.74
C GLU A 56 -14.37 2.04 -28.71
N PHE A 57 -13.26 2.77 -28.72
CA PHE A 57 -12.08 2.52 -29.53
C PHE A 57 -10.83 2.53 -28.67
N VAL A 58 -9.89 1.62 -28.95
CA VAL A 58 -8.58 1.58 -28.30
C VAL A 58 -7.49 1.32 -29.33
N THR A 59 -6.47 2.16 -29.34
CA THR A 59 -5.26 1.99 -30.15
C THR A 59 -4.04 1.83 -29.24
N ALA A 60 -3.20 0.83 -29.52
CA ALA A 60 -2.01 0.52 -28.75
C ALA A 60 -0.77 1.25 -29.27
N TYR A 61 0.04 1.74 -28.34
CA TYR A 61 1.29 2.46 -28.58
C TYR A 61 2.41 1.90 -27.68
N THR A 62 3.66 2.00 -28.14
CA THR A 62 4.82 1.86 -27.25
C THR A 62 4.87 3.02 -26.25
N LEU A 63 5.60 2.87 -25.13
CA LEU A 63 5.82 3.99 -24.20
C LEU A 63 6.45 5.22 -24.89
N THR A 64 7.26 5.01 -25.94
CA THR A 64 7.87 6.07 -26.75
C THR A 64 6.91 6.75 -27.74
N GLY A 65 5.64 6.36 -27.77
CA GLY A 65 4.61 6.99 -28.61
C GLY A 65 4.48 6.45 -30.03
N LYS A 66 5.09 5.30 -30.36
CA LYS A 66 4.90 4.66 -31.66
C LYS A 66 3.61 3.84 -31.66
N GLU A 67 2.70 4.13 -32.59
CA GLU A 67 1.52 3.31 -32.83
C GLU A 67 1.89 1.90 -33.30
N ILE A 68 1.26 0.88 -32.72
CA ILE A 68 1.57 -0.54 -32.98
C ILE A 68 0.34 -1.40 -33.32
N GLY A 69 -0.88 -0.89 -33.19
CA GLY A 69 -2.08 -1.57 -33.67
C GLY A 69 -3.38 -1.06 -33.03
N GLU A 70 -4.48 -1.18 -33.76
CA GLU A 70 -5.84 -0.96 -33.25
C GLU A 70 -6.38 -2.25 -32.60
N LEU A 71 -7.09 -2.11 -31.47
CA LEU A 71 -7.66 -3.22 -30.73
C LEU A 71 -9.17 -3.31 -30.98
N SER A 72 -9.63 -4.51 -31.29
CA SER A 72 -11.06 -4.76 -31.50
C SER A 72 -11.76 -4.87 -30.16
N ARG A 73 -12.90 -4.18 -30.01
CA ARG A 73 -13.80 -4.36 -28.87
C ARG A 73 -14.44 -5.75 -28.94
N ARG A 74 -14.24 -6.55 -27.90
CA ARG A 74 -14.79 -7.91 -27.77
C ARG A 74 -16.00 -7.98 -26.86
N ASP A 75 -16.09 -7.03 -25.94
CA ASP A 75 -17.21 -6.91 -25.00
C ASP A 75 -17.55 -5.43 -24.79
N ASP A 76 -18.86 -5.13 -24.71
CA ASP A 76 -19.36 -3.78 -24.54
C ASP A 76 -19.01 -3.18 -23.17
N ALA A 77 -18.65 -3.98 -22.17
CA ALA A 77 -18.14 -3.48 -20.91
C ALA A 77 -16.71 -2.90 -21.00
N GLY A 78 -16.04 -3.03 -22.15
CA GLY A 78 -14.74 -2.40 -22.42
C GLY A 78 -13.58 -3.39 -22.46
N PHE A 79 -13.80 -4.64 -22.84
CA PHE A 79 -12.70 -5.56 -23.14
C PHE A 79 -12.25 -5.40 -24.59
N PHE A 80 -10.95 -5.21 -24.80
CA PHE A 80 -10.36 -5.04 -26.12
C PHE A 80 -9.21 -6.03 -26.33
N GLU A 81 -9.06 -6.52 -27.56
CA GLU A 81 -7.88 -7.29 -27.95
C GLU A 81 -7.50 -7.09 -29.42
N GLY A 82 -6.21 -7.17 -29.73
CA GLY A 82 -5.72 -6.99 -31.09
C GLY A 82 -4.24 -7.31 -31.25
N LYS A 83 -3.83 -7.63 -32.47
CA LYS A 83 -2.41 -7.88 -32.80
C LYS A 83 -1.62 -6.59 -32.70
N VAL A 84 -0.42 -6.66 -32.15
CA VAL A 84 0.48 -5.52 -32.02
C VAL A 84 1.81 -5.75 -32.72
N SER A 85 2.28 -4.73 -33.44
CA SER A 85 3.50 -4.76 -34.25
C SER A 85 4.77 -4.50 -33.42
N ILE A 86 5.07 -5.44 -32.52
CA ILE A 86 6.26 -5.43 -31.65
C ILE A 86 7.11 -6.69 -31.85
N ARG A 87 8.42 -6.59 -31.61
CA ARG A 87 9.38 -7.70 -31.76
C ARG A 87 9.66 -8.46 -30.47
N LYS A 88 9.43 -7.83 -29.33
CA LYS A 88 9.61 -8.38 -27.99
C LYS A 88 8.49 -7.85 -27.09
N ARG A 89 8.15 -8.60 -26.04
CA ARG A 89 7.27 -8.12 -24.96
C ARG A 89 7.87 -6.83 -24.37
N GLN A 90 7.04 -5.81 -24.21
CA GLN A 90 7.41 -4.52 -23.64
C GLN A 90 6.17 -3.83 -23.09
N PRO A 91 6.31 -2.90 -22.15
CA PRO A 91 5.20 -2.11 -21.67
C PRO A 91 4.54 -1.28 -22.77
N LEU A 92 3.23 -1.13 -22.68
CA LEU A 92 2.39 -0.43 -23.66
C LEU A 92 1.58 0.68 -22.99
N ARG A 93 1.14 1.62 -23.83
CA ARG A 93 0.10 2.59 -23.49
C ARG A 93 -1.01 2.56 -24.54
N TYR A 94 -2.20 2.95 -24.13
CA TYR A 94 -3.40 2.96 -24.95
C TYR A 94 -3.90 4.39 -25.14
N HIS A 95 -4.36 4.68 -26.35
CA HIS A 95 -5.21 5.82 -26.65
C HIS A 95 -6.64 5.31 -26.76
N ALA A 96 -7.48 5.70 -25.82
CA ALA A 96 -8.87 5.28 -25.73
C ALA A 96 -9.80 6.43 -26.10
N ARG A 97 -10.93 6.12 -26.74
CA ARG A 97 -11.90 7.13 -27.20
C ARG A 97 -13.33 6.61 -27.12
N ASN A 98 -14.26 7.52 -26.84
CA ASN A 98 -15.70 7.32 -26.97
C ASN A 98 -16.36 8.62 -27.49
N ALA A 99 -17.69 8.68 -27.51
CA ALA A 99 -18.43 9.88 -27.93
C ALA A 99 -18.17 11.13 -27.07
N GLY A 100 -17.70 10.97 -25.82
CA GLY A 100 -17.43 12.06 -24.88
C GLY A 100 -16.01 12.64 -24.98
N GLY A 101 -15.08 11.95 -25.64
CA GLY A 101 -13.70 12.40 -25.80
C GLY A 101 -12.70 11.26 -25.90
N ASP A 102 -11.41 11.60 -25.81
CA ASP A 102 -10.29 10.67 -25.82
C ASP A 102 -9.34 10.88 -24.63
N TRP A 103 -8.65 9.82 -24.23
CA TRP A 103 -7.72 9.83 -23.11
C TRP A 103 -6.59 8.81 -23.31
N TRP A 104 -5.51 9.01 -22.57
CA TRP A 104 -4.36 8.10 -22.54
C TRP A 104 -4.30 7.35 -21.22
N LEU A 105 -3.86 6.09 -21.28
CA LEU A 105 -3.55 5.29 -20.11
C LEU A 105 -2.40 4.33 -20.41
N THR A 106 -1.52 4.12 -19.45
CA THR A 106 -0.45 3.11 -19.56
C THR A 106 -0.94 1.80 -18.95
N ASP A 107 -0.66 0.67 -19.61
CA ASP A 107 -1.22 -0.64 -19.26
C ASP A 107 -0.49 -1.29 -18.08
N PRO A 108 -1.11 -1.41 -16.88
CA PRO A 108 -0.49 -2.07 -15.73
C PRO A 108 -0.14 -3.54 -16.00
N TYR A 109 -0.89 -4.22 -16.88
CA TYR A 109 -0.75 -5.63 -17.17
C TYR A 109 0.35 -5.94 -18.20
N SER A 110 0.91 -4.89 -18.82
CA SER A 110 2.04 -5.03 -19.74
C SER A 110 3.41 -5.14 -19.04
N PHE A 111 3.47 -4.82 -17.73
CA PHE A 111 4.69 -4.84 -16.91
C PHE A 111 5.01 -6.23 -16.33
N GLY A 112 6.29 -6.50 -16.08
CA GLY A 112 6.77 -7.66 -15.30
C GLY A 112 6.51 -7.54 -13.79
N PRO A 113 6.68 -8.63 -13.01
CA PRO A 113 6.70 -8.56 -11.54
C PRO A 113 7.72 -7.57 -11.02
N VAL A 114 7.39 -6.88 -9.93
CA VAL A 114 8.35 -6.06 -9.18
C VAL A 114 9.04 -6.93 -8.14
N LEU A 115 8.27 -7.75 -7.41
CA LEU A 115 8.82 -8.70 -6.45
C LEU A 115 9.48 -9.90 -7.15
N GLY A 116 10.68 -10.24 -6.69
CA GLY A 116 11.48 -11.35 -7.22
C GLY A 116 11.45 -12.61 -6.34
N PRO A 117 12.03 -13.73 -6.80
CA PRO A 117 12.06 -14.99 -6.06
C PRO A 117 12.75 -14.92 -4.69
N MET A 118 13.65 -13.94 -4.49
CA MET A 118 14.33 -13.74 -3.22
C MET A 118 13.42 -13.04 -2.20
N ASP A 119 12.60 -12.09 -2.65
CA ASP A 119 11.57 -11.47 -1.80
C ASP A 119 10.60 -12.56 -1.34
N ASP A 120 10.16 -13.43 -2.26
CA ASP A 120 9.27 -14.54 -1.93
C ASP A 120 9.85 -15.47 -0.86
N TYR A 121 11.13 -15.81 -0.99
CA TYR A 121 11.83 -16.68 -0.05
C TYR A 121 11.86 -16.07 1.36
N TYR A 122 12.29 -14.82 1.51
CA TYR A 122 12.40 -14.18 2.82
C TYR A 122 11.05 -13.89 3.46
N MET A 123 10.04 -13.55 2.65
CA MET A 123 8.66 -13.40 3.11
C MET A 123 8.10 -14.73 3.60
N ALA A 124 8.30 -15.81 2.83
CA ALA A 124 7.89 -17.16 3.20
C ALA A 124 8.73 -17.79 4.31
N GLU A 125 9.91 -17.25 4.65
CA GLU A 125 10.70 -17.66 5.82
C GLU A 125 10.32 -16.84 7.06
N GLY A 126 9.72 -15.66 6.90
CA GLY A 126 9.44 -14.72 7.99
C GLY A 126 10.70 -14.07 8.57
N SER A 127 11.79 -14.06 7.80
CA SER A 127 13.09 -13.48 8.18
C SER A 127 13.33 -12.12 7.52
N HIS A 128 12.32 -11.59 6.81
CA HIS A 128 12.41 -10.32 6.11
C HIS A 128 12.32 -9.12 7.09
N LEU A 129 13.46 -8.72 7.66
CA LEU A 129 13.56 -7.64 8.66
C LEU A 129 13.15 -6.23 8.18
N ARG A 130 12.91 -6.06 6.87
CA ARG A 130 12.51 -4.79 6.25
C ARG A 130 11.31 -4.95 5.34
N LEU A 131 10.31 -5.71 5.79
CA LEU A 131 9.15 -6.08 4.98
C LEU A 131 8.41 -4.84 4.43
N PHE A 132 8.43 -3.75 5.20
CA PHE A 132 7.91 -2.44 4.79
C PHE A 132 8.61 -1.84 3.57
N ASP A 133 9.83 -2.23 3.20
CA ASP A 133 10.45 -1.78 1.93
C ASP A 133 9.81 -2.42 0.68
N LYS A 134 8.92 -3.40 0.87
CA LYS A 134 8.33 -4.23 -0.19
C LYS A 134 6.81 -4.27 -0.16
N LEU A 135 6.22 -4.38 1.03
CA LEU A 135 4.78 -4.26 1.24
C LEU A 135 4.37 -2.80 1.40
N GLY A 136 3.11 -2.51 1.12
CA GLY A 136 2.58 -1.15 1.08
C GLY A 136 2.57 -0.58 -0.34
N ALA A 137 2.61 0.74 -0.44
CA ALA A 137 2.68 1.48 -1.69
C ALA A 137 4.02 2.20 -1.83
N HIS A 138 4.75 1.91 -2.92
CA HIS A 138 6.09 2.44 -3.17
C HIS A 138 6.17 3.11 -4.53
N ILE A 139 6.62 4.37 -4.56
CA ILE A 139 6.91 5.05 -5.82
C ILE A 139 8.23 4.53 -6.38
N ILE A 140 8.18 3.93 -7.57
CA ILE A 140 9.35 3.30 -8.20
C ILE A 140 9.40 3.59 -9.70
N ASP A 141 10.60 3.46 -10.27
CA ASP A 141 10.81 3.33 -11.71
C ASP A 141 10.84 1.84 -12.08
N HIS A 142 9.94 1.41 -12.96
CA HIS A 142 9.83 0.01 -13.39
C HIS A 142 9.63 -0.09 -14.91
N GLU A 143 10.50 -0.87 -15.56
CA GLU A 143 10.50 -1.12 -17.02
C GLU A 143 10.31 0.12 -17.92
N GLY A 144 10.79 1.29 -17.48
CA GLY A 144 10.77 2.53 -18.25
C GLY A 144 9.58 3.46 -17.98
N ALA A 145 8.78 3.19 -16.95
CA ALA A 145 7.77 4.11 -16.43
C ALA A 145 7.94 4.33 -14.92
N THR A 146 7.60 5.52 -14.45
CA THR A 146 7.46 5.83 -13.02
C THR A 146 6.01 5.56 -12.61
N GLY A 147 5.80 4.99 -11.44
CA GLY A 147 4.47 4.72 -10.92
C GLY A 147 4.51 4.21 -9.49
N VAL A 148 3.44 3.55 -9.06
CA VAL A 148 3.34 2.99 -7.70
C VAL A 148 3.26 1.47 -7.77
N HIS A 149 4.16 0.81 -7.05
CA HIS A 149 4.06 -0.61 -6.74
C HIS A 149 3.28 -0.78 -5.46
N PHE A 150 2.22 -1.58 -5.53
CA PHE A 150 1.41 -1.99 -4.39
C PHE A 150 1.69 -3.45 -4.09
N ALA A 151 1.87 -3.78 -2.81
CA ALA A 151 1.89 -5.17 -2.37
C ALA A 151 1.22 -5.35 -0.99
N VAL A 152 0.40 -6.40 -0.87
CA VAL A 152 -0.38 -6.68 0.35
C VAL A 152 -0.50 -8.18 0.61
N TRP A 153 -0.43 -8.58 1.87
CA TRP A 153 -0.59 -9.97 2.28
C TRP A 153 -2.07 -10.29 2.54
N ALA A 154 -2.63 -11.22 1.76
CA ALA A 154 -4.02 -11.66 1.86
C ALA A 154 -4.16 -13.09 1.31
N PRO A 155 -3.57 -14.09 2.00
CA PRO A 155 -3.37 -15.44 1.47
C PRO A 155 -4.66 -16.20 1.17
N ASN A 156 -5.77 -15.89 1.84
CA ASN A 156 -7.04 -16.56 1.64
C ASN A 156 -7.98 -15.81 0.68
N ALA A 157 -7.58 -14.63 0.20
CA ALA A 157 -8.37 -13.87 -0.75
C ALA A 157 -8.48 -14.63 -2.08
N ARG A 158 -9.63 -14.53 -2.74
CA ARG A 158 -9.80 -14.99 -4.13
C ARG A 158 -9.37 -13.94 -5.14
N ARG A 159 -9.38 -12.67 -4.74
CA ARG A 159 -9.01 -11.53 -5.55
C ARG A 159 -8.69 -10.34 -4.66
N VAL A 160 -7.64 -9.62 -5.01
CA VAL A 160 -7.34 -8.31 -4.43
C VAL A 160 -7.21 -7.29 -5.56
N SER A 161 -7.72 -6.08 -5.35
CA SER A 161 -7.62 -4.98 -6.30
C SER A 161 -7.25 -3.69 -5.59
N VAL A 162 -6.48 -2.83 -6.25
CA VAL A 162 -6.24 -1.47 -5.76
C VAL A 162 -7.36 -0.56 -6.25
N VAL A 163 -8.00 0.18 -5.35
CA VAL A 163 -9.09 1.11 -5.69
C VAL A 163 -8.79 2.51 -5.17
N GLY A 164 -9.18 3.52 -5.94
CA GLY A 164 -8.99 4.92 -5.58
C GLY A 164 -9.64 5.84 -6.62
N ALA A 165 -9.51 7.15 -6.44
CA ALA A 165 -10.09 8.13 -7.37
C ALA A 165 -9.57 7.94 -8.82
N PHE A 166 -8.31 7.55 -8.99
CA PHE A 166 -7.66 7.30 -10.29
C PHE A 166 -8.30 6.16 -11.10
N ASN A 167 -9.17 5.35 -10.50
CA ASN A 167 -9.88 4.28 -11.18
C ASN A 167 -11.39 4.25 -10.87
N ASP A 168 -11.95 5.37 -10.41
CA ASP A 168 -13.35 5.53 -10.02
C ASP A 168 -13.79 4.56 -8.90
N TRP A 169 -12.84 4.13 -8.06
CA TRP A 169 -13.03 3.12 -7.03
C TRP A 169 -13.54 1.77 -7.58
N ASP A 170 -13.28 1.47 -8.85
CA ASP A 170 -13.70 0.24 -9.51
C ASP A 170 -12.62 -0.86 -9.43
N GLY A 171 -12.84 -1.83 -8.54
CA GLY A 171 -11.93 -2.97 -8.33
C GLY A 171 -11.74 -3.88 -9.55
N ARG A 172 -12.50 -3.72 -10.63
CA ARG A 172 -12.27 -4.49 -11.87
C ARG A 172 -11.08 -3.98 -12.68
N ARG A 173 -10.64 -2.74 -12.46
CA ARG A 173 -9.66 -2.06 -13.34
C ARG A 173 -8.20 -2.34 -12.96
N HIS A 174 -7.94 -2.54 -11.67
CA HIS A 174 -6.59 -2.72 -11.12
C HIS A 174 -6.53 -3.94 -10.18
N THR A 175 -6.96 -5.10 -10.69
CA THR A 175 -6.82 -6.38 -10.01
C THR A 175 -5.35 -6.80 -9.94
N MET A 176 -4.90 -7.22 -8.76
CA MET A 176 -3.52 -7.55 -8.43
C MET A 176 -3.16 -8.98 -8.84
N ARG A 177 -1.85 -9.24 -8.97
CA ARG A 177 -1.28 -10.56 -9.21
C ARG A 177 -1.13 -11.32 -7.89
N ASP A 178 -1.66 -12.53 -7.82
CA ASP A 178 -1.42 -13.46 -6.71
C ASP A 178 -0.04 -14.12 -6.83
N ARG A 179 0.81 -13.93 -5.82
CA ARG A 179 2.06 -14.66 -5.61
C ARG A 179 1.78 -15.86 -4.73
N LYS A 180 1.29 -16.94 -5.37
CA LYS A 180 0.73 -18.14 -4.74
C LYS A 180 1.54 -18.73 -3.58
N ASP A 181 2.86 -18.68 -3.64
CA ASP A 181 3.73 -19.30 -2.64
C ASP A 181 3.85 -18.48 -1.34
N THR A 182 3.49 -17.20 -1.37
CA THR A 182 3.59 -16.27 -0.22
C THR A 182 2.24 -15.74 0.26
N GLY A 183 1.20 -15.82 -0.58
CA GLY A 183 -0.09 -15.19 -0.31
C GLY A 183 -0.05 -13.66 -0.41
N ILE A 184 0.98 -13.11 -1.07
CA ILE A 184 1.13 -11.70 -1.35
C ILE A 184 0.51 -11.40 -2.71
N TRP A 185 -0.24 -10.31 -2.75
CA TRP A 185 -0.78 -9.75 -3.97
C TRP A 185 0.06 -8.54 -4.36
N GLU A 186 0.44 -8.41 -5.63
CA GLU A 186 1.18 -7.23 -6.11
C GLU A 186 0.61 -6.63 -7.40
N LEU A 187 0.80 -5.32 -7.60
CA LEU A 187 0.51 -4.63 -8.85
C LEU A 187 1.38 -3.39 -8.98
N PHE A 188 1.95 -3.17 -10.17
CA PHE A 188 2.54 -1.89 -10.53
C PHE A 188 1.54 -1.09 -11.36
N ILE A 189 1.18 0.10 -10.88
CA ILE A 189 0.31 1.04 -11.59
C ILE A 189 1.18 2.17 -12.14
N PRO A 190 1.45 2.20 -13.46
CA PRO A 190 2.25 3.25 -14.09
C PRO A 190 1.51 4.60 -14.04
N ASP A 191 2.28 5.68 -14.08
CA ASP A 191 1.79 7.07 -14.12
C ASP A 191 0.96 7.51 -12.90
N LEU A 192 0.89 6.69 -11.85
CA LEU A 192 0.28 7.06 -10.58
C LEU A 192 1.30 7.83 -9.72
N ALA A 193 0.88 8.98 -9.20
CA ALA A 193 1.72 9.87 -8.40
C ALA A 193 1.60 9.60 -6.88
N ALA A 194 2.41 10.33 -6.11
CA ALA A 194 2.21 10.49 -4.67
C ALA A 194 0.87 11.22 -4.37
N GLY A 195 0.45 11.18 -3.11
CA GLY A 195 -0.70 11.91 -2.58
C GLY A 195 -2.05 11.36 -3.06
N GLN A 196 -2.09 10.13 -3.59
CA GLN A 196 -3.32 9.52 -4.09
C GLN A 196 -3.96 8.65 -3.00
N PRO A 197 -5.21 8.94 -2.57
CA PRO A 197 -5.96 8.06 -1.70
C PRO A 197 -6.25 6.72 -2.38
N TYR A 198 -5.99 5.63 -1.67
CA TYR A 198 -6.27 4.27 -2.13
C TYR A 198 -6.70 3.34 -1.00
N LYS A 199 -7.35 2.25 -1.38
CA LYS A 199 -7.68 1.10 -0.54
C LYS A 199 -7.51 -0.20 -1.32
N PHE A 200 -7.57 -1.32 -0.60
CA PHE A 200 -7.71 -2.63 -1.20
C PHE A 200 -9.17 -3.06 -1.21
N GLU A 201 -9.69 -3.45 -2.39
CA GLU A 201 -10.91 -4.23 -2.52
C GLU A 201 -10.54 -5.71 -2.51
N ILE A 202 -11.09 -6.46 -1.55
CA ILE A 202 -10.78 -7.87 -1.35
C ILE A 202 -12.05 -8.71 -1.51
N ILE A 203 -11.95 -9.77 -2.31
CA ILE A 203 -12.94 -10.84 -2.37
C ILE A 203 -12.43 -11.98 -1.49
N GLY A 204 -13.18 -12.30 -0.44
CA GLY A 204 -12.84 -13.34 0.53
C GLY A 204 -12.90 -14.77 -0.05
N PRO A 205 -12.50 -15.78 0.74
CA PRO A 205 -12.46 -17.18 0.33
C PRO A 205 -13.83 -17.77 0.00
N ASP A 206 -14.92 -17.16 0.44
CA ASP A 206 -16.31 -17.52 0.15
C ASP A 206 -16.86 -16.85 -1.13
N GLY A 207 -16.09 -15.94 -1.74
CA GLY A 207 -16.51 -15.16 -2.90
C GLY A 207 -17.27 -13.87 -2.54
N VAL A 208 -17.37 -13.52 -1.25
CA VAL A 208 -18.00 -12.28 -0.80
C VAL A 208 -17.00 -11.14 -0.85
N ARG A 209 -17.45 -9.98 -1.34
CA ARG A 209 -16.67 -8.74 -1.28
C ARG A 209 -16.67 -8.21 0.14
N LEU A 210 -15.48 -8.02 0.70
CA LEU A 210 -15.26 -7.48 2.04
C LEU A 210 -15.37 -5.94 2.02
N PRO A 211 -15.53 -5.30 3.20
CA PRO A 211 -15.33 -3.85 3.33
C PRO A 211 -13.95 -3.44 2.80
N LEU A 212 -13.86 -2.24 2.23
CA LEU A 212 -12.59 -1.72 1.69
C LEU A 212 -11.57 -1.56 2.82
N LYS A 213 -10.39 -2.14 2.61
CA LYS A 213 -9.30 -2.16 3.59
C LYS A 213 -8.31 -1.04 3.36
N ALA A 214 -7.94 -0.34 4.42
CA ALA A 214 -6.73 0.46 4.45
C ALA A 214 -5.52 -0.48 4.33
N ASP A 215 -4.42 0.06 3.82
CA ASP A 215 -3.17 -0.67 3.69
C ASP A 215 -2.51 -0.88 5.07
N PRO A 216 -2.24 -2.13 5.49
CA PRO A 216 -1.52 -2.41 6.74
C PRO A 216 -0.14 -1.74 6.81
N PHE A 217 0.51 -1.57 5.66
CA PHE A 217 1.83 -0.97 5.49
C PHE A 217 1.77 0.45 4.92
N ALA A 218 0.64 1.16 5.11
CA ALA A 218 0.54 2.57 4.74
C ALA A 218 1.61 3.41 5.44
N PHE A 219 2.31 4.27 4.69
CA PHE A 219 3.20 5.29 5.25
C PHE A 219 2.52 6.64 5.48
N GLU A 220 1.35 6.84 4.86
CA GLU A 220 0.52 8.03 4.99
C GLU A 220 -0.96 7.63 4.88
N SER A 221 -1.83 8.43 5.48
CA SER A 221 -3.27 8.18 5.53
C SER A 221 -4.06 9.48 5.41
N GLU A 222 -5.34 9.38 5.03
CA GLU A 222 -6.24 10.52 5.11
C GLU A 222 -6.53 10.90 6.56
N VAL A 223 -6.82 12.18 6.82
CA VAL A 223 -7.23 12.64 8.14
C VAL A 223 -8.60 12.05 8.50
N ARG A 224 -8.70 11.42 9.68
CA ARG A 224 -9.97 10.89 10.21
C ARG A 224 -11.12 11.92 10.16
N PRO A 225 -12.37 11.51 9.84
CA PRO A 225 -12.86 10.13 9.79
C PRO A 225 -12.68 9.43 8.43
N ALA A 226 -11.99 10.06 7.48
CA ALA A 226 -11.59 9.37 6.26
C ALA A 226 -10.58 8.26 6.60
N THR A 227 -10.49 7.24 5.74
CA THR A 227 -9.85 5.95 6.08
C THR A 227 -9.04 5.37 4.93
N ALA A 228 -8.85 6.10 3.82
CA ALA A 228 -7.95 5.63 2.78
C ALA A 228 -6.50 5.81 3.22
N SER A 229 -5.66 4.89 2.77
CA SER A 229 -4.21 5.08 2.77
C SER A 229 -3.85 6.05 1.65
N VAL A 230 -2.70 6.70 1.74
CA VAL A 230 -2.24 7.67 0.74
C VAL A 230 -0.88 7.21 0.20
N THR A 231 -0.68 7.29 -1.12
CA THR A 231 0.60 6.97 -1.73
C THR A 231 1.66 7.98 -1.29
N ALA A 232 2.51 7.61 -0.33
CA ALA A 232 3.50 8.53 0.23
C ALA A 232 4.62 8.84 -0.77
N PRO A 233 5.09 10.10 -0.87
CA PRO A 233 6.32 10.39 -1.59
C PRO A 233 7.53 9.78 -0.84
N PRO A 234 8.66 9.55 -1.53
CA PRO A 234 9.92 9.28 -0.84
C PRO A 234 10.23 10.39 0.17
N MET A 235 10.66 10.01 1.37
CA MET A 235 11.03 10.95 2.44
C MET A 235 12.04 11.99 1.91
N ALA A 236 11.66 13.27 1.95
CA ALA A 236 12.50 14.35 1.44
C ALA A 236 13.38 14.97 2.54
N HIS A 237 13.05 14.73 3.82
CA HIS A 237 13.79 15.26 4.95
C HIS A 237 15.26 14.81 4.96
N GLN A 238 16.18 15.78 5.08
CA GLN A 238 17.61 15.54 5.27
C GLN A 238 17.95 15.69 6.76
N TRP A 239 18.33 14.58 7.38
CA TRP A 239 18.66 14.51 8.80
C TRP A 239 19.95 15.26 9.14
N GLY A 240 19.93 16.00 10.26
CA GLY A 240 21.06 16.70 10.86
C GLY A 240 21.43 16.16 12.25
N ASP A 241 20.92 15.00 12.64
CA ASP A 241 21.00 14.43 13.99
C ASP A 241 22.21 13.54 14.27
N GLU A 242 23.22 13.54 13.38
CA GLU A 242 24.35 12.62 13.43
C GLU A 242 25.10 12.67 14.78
N ALA A 243 25.28 13.87 15.35
CA ALA A 243 25.94 14.04 16.64
C ALA A 243 25.16 13.37 17.78
N HIS A 244 23.83 13.51 17.81
CA HIS A 244 22.95 12.92 18.81
C HIS A 244 22.98 11.39 18.73
N ARG A 245 22.81 10.83 17.53
CA ARG A 245 22.89 9.38 17.30
C ARG A 245 24.28 8.84 17.58
N GLY A 246 25.33 9.60 17.25
CA GLY A 246 26.72 9.25 17.50
C GLY A 246 27.05 9.13 19.00
N TYR A 247 26.42 9.95 19.83
CA TYR A 247 26.50 9.86 21.29
C TYR A 247 25.78 8.60 21.81
N TRP A 248 24.51 8.41 21.48
CA TRP A 248 23.69 7.29 22.00
C TRP A 248 24.16 5.90 21.54
N ARG A 249 24.87 5.80 20.40
CA ARG A 249 25.55 4.55 19.99
C ARG A 249 26.65 4.10 20.96
N LYS A 250 27.21 5.03 21.75
CA LYS A 250 28.35 4.79 22.65
C LYS A 250 27.97 4.84 24.13
N ALA A 251 26.97 5.64 24.48
CA ALA A 251 26.47 5.76 25.84
C ALA A 251 25.88 4.44 26.36
N ASP A 252 25.93 4.23 27.68
CA ASP A 252 25.12 3.21 28.35
C ASP A 252 23.86 3.91 28.88
N PRO A 253 22.68 3.71 28.26
CA PRO A 253 21.48 4.48 28.62
C PRO A 253 21.08 4.38 30.09
N ARG A 254 21.46 3.29 30.77
CA ARG A 254 21.16 3.07 32.20
C ARG A 254 21.98 3.95 33.13
N ARG A 255 23.00 4.63 32.60
CA ARG A 255 23.92 5.51 33.34
C ARG A 255 23.77 6.98 32.94
N GLU A 256 22.89 7.27 32.01
CA GLU A 256 22.54 8.63 31.63
C GLU A 256 21.36 9.15 32.45
N ALA A 257 21.24 10.47 32.54
CA ALA A 257 20.06 11.09 33.15
C ALA A 257 18.85 10.88 32.24
N ILE A 258 17.80 10.25 32.77
CA ILE A 258 16.53 10.05 32.06
C ILE A 258 15.42 10.73 32.87
N SER A 259 14.99 11.88 32.37
CA SER A 259 13.80 12.60 32.82
C SER A 259 12.93 12.87 31.60
N ILE A 260 11.70 12.36 31.63
CA ILE A 260 10.78 12.26 30.50
C ILE A 260 9.62 13.25 30.68
N TYR A 261 9.33 14.02 29.64
CA TYR A 261 8.09 14.78 29.52
C TYR A 261 7.12 14.02 28.61
N GLU A 262 6.13 13.36 29.21
CA GLU A 262 5.09 12.61 28.49
C GLU A 262 4.07 13.58 27.85
N VAL A 263 3.76 13.35 26.57
CA VAL A 263 2.99 14.27 25.73
C VAL A 263 1.94 13.53 24.93
N HIS A 264 0.68 13.93 25.06
CA HIS A 264 -0.33 13.68 24.03
C HIS A 264 -0.33 14.84 23.03
N ALA A 265 0.18 14.58 21.82
CA ALA A 265 0.40 15.62 20.79
C ALA A 265 -0.87 16.42 20.44
N GLY A 266 -2.04 15.76 20.44
CA GLY A 266 -3.32 16.39 20.09
C GLY A 266 -3.97 17.24 21.20
N SER A 267 -3.40 17.28 22.41
CA SER A 267 -3.98 18.02 23.54
C SER A 267 -2.98 18.85 24.34
N TRP A 268 -1.67 18.69 24.14
CA TRP A 268 -0.66 19.54 24.78
C TRP A 268 -0.93 21.04 24.55
N GLN A 269 -1.18 21.41 23.29
CA GLN A 269 -1.66 22.73 22.91
C GLN A 269 -2.44 22.64 21.59
N ARG A 270 -3.47 23.48 21.46
CA ARG A 270 -4.23 23.69 20.23
C ARG A 270 -3.98 25.09 19.69
N ARG A 271 -4.27 25.29 18.41
CA ARG A 271 -4.38 26.64 17.83
C ARG A 271 -5.57 27.38 18.48
N ASP A 272 -5.58 28.70 18.33
CA ASP A 272 -6.64 29.56 18.88
C ASP A 272 -8.04 29.21 18.33
N ASP A 273 -8.10 28.64 17.12
CA ASP A 273 -9.33 28.16 16.48
C ASP A 273 -9.77 26.75 16.93
N GLY A 274 -9.03 26.13 17.86
CA GLY A 274 -9.28 24.78 18.37
C GLY A 274 -8.72 23.65 17.50
N THR A 275 -8.07 23.95 16.38
CA THR A 275 -7.42 22.93 15.53
C THR A 275 -6.11 22.43 16.15
N PHE A 276 -5.65 21.27 15.68
CA PHE A 276 -4.38 20.68 16.13
C PHE A 276 -3.19 21.48 15.61
N LEU A 277 -2.11 21.51 16.38
CA LEU A 277 -0.82 21.98 15.87
C LEU A 277 -0.26 20.98 14.84
N SER A 278 0.48 21.48 13.86
CA SER A 278 1.31 20.62 13.01
C SER A 278 2.56 20.14 13.75
N TRP A 279 3.25 19.14 13.19
CA TRP A 279 4.55 18.70 13.71
C TRP A 279 5.58 19.83 13.74
N ASP A 280 5.59 20.72 12.76
CA ASP A 280 6.50 21.89 12.74
C ASP A 280 6.16 22.91 13.83
N GLU A 281 4.87 23.16 14.08
CA GLU A 281 4.44 24.03 15.16
C GLU A 281 4.73 23.42 16.54
N LEU A 282 4.54 22.10 16.69
CA LEU A 282 4.95 21.37 17.88
C LEU A 282 6.47 21.49 18.06
N ALA A 283 7.27 21.29 17.02
CA ALA A 283 8.72 21.41 17.11
C ALA A 283 9.15 22.82 17.56
N ALA A 284 8.52 23.87 17.02
CA ALA A 284 8.83 25.26 17.35
C ALA A 284 8.46 25.65 18.79
N ARG A 285 7.52 24.95 19.44
CA ARG A 285 6.98 25.32 20.76
C ARG A 285 7.32 24.34 21.87
N LEU A 286 7.13 23.05 21.62
CA LEU A 286 7.34 21.98 22.59
C LEU A 286 8.83 21.75 22.86
N ILE A 287 9.68 21.73 21.82
CA ILE A 287 11.11 21.46 22.02
C ILE A 287 11.77 22.54 22.89
N PRO A 288 11.61 23.85 22.62
CA PRO A 288 12.16 24.89 23.49
C PRO A 288 11.62 24.81 24.93
N TYR A 289 10.33 24.49 25.09
CA TYR A 289 9.71 24.33 26.41
C TYR A 289 10.34 23.20 27.21
N VAL A 290 10.55 22.03 26.58
CA VAL A 290 11.17 20.85 27.19
C VAL A 290 12.63 21.11 27.56
N VAL A 291 13.36 21.84 26.70
CA VAL A 291 14.74 22.26 26.97
C VAL A 291 14.81 23.23 28.15
N ASP A 292 13.98 24.27 28.17
CA ASP A 292 13.95 25.30 29.23
C ASP A 292 13.60 24.70 30.60
N THR A 293 12.72 23.71 30.61
CA THR A 293 12.32 22.98 31.83
C THR A 293 13.30 21.89 32.26
N GLY A 294 14.29 21.56 31.42
CA GLY A 294 15.40 20.66 31.78
C GLY A 294 15.11 19.16 31.64
N PHE A 295 14.06 18.78 30.91
CA PHE A 295 13.83 17.38 30.57
C PHE A 295 14.85 16.89 29.53
N THR A 296 15.04 15.58 29.50
CA THR A 296 16.02 14.92 28.60
C THR A 296 15.34 14.23 27.42
N HIS A 297 14.06 13.87 27.58
CA HIS A 297 13.30 13.10 26.60
C HIS A 297 11.88 13.64 26.50
N ILE A 298 11.31 13.52 25.31
CA ILE A 298 9.87 13.61 25.05
C ILE A 298 9.38 12.20 24.80
N GLU A 299 8.35 11.78 25.54
CA GLU A 299 7.63 10.54 25.26
C GLU A 299 6.27 10.89 24.70
N PHE A 300 5.98 10.44 23.48
CA PHE A 300 4.65 10.62 22.93
C PHE A 300 3.78 9.41 23.24
N LEU A 301 2.55 9.68 23.71
CA LEU A 301 1.44 8.76 23.51
C LEU A 301 1.34 8.35 22.02
N PRO A 302 0.70 7.21 21.68
CA PRO A 302 0.84 6.63 20.35
C PRO A 302 0.50 7.62 19.23
N ILE A 303 1.46 7.80 18.33
CA ILE A 303 1.34 8.71 17.17
C ILE A 303 0.98 7.98 15.89
N SER A 304 0.96 6.65 15.88
CA SER A 304 0.50 5.87 14.74
C SER A 304 -0.97 6.19 14.40
N GLU A 305 -1.36 6.02 13.14
CA GLU A 305 -2.71 6.38 12.71
C GLU A 305 -3.79 5.58 13.45
N HIS A 306 -4.80 6.29 13.95
CA HIS A 306 -5.88 5.75 14.77
C HIS A 306 -7.19 6.51 14.48
N PRO A 307 -8.36 5.85 14.45
CA PRO A 307 -9.59 6.48 13.97
C PRO A 307 -10.29 7.38 15.00
N TYR A 308 -9.97 7.23 16.29
CA TYR A 308 -10.77 7.81 17.38
C TYR A 308 -9.92 8.53 18.43
N ASP A 309 -10.04 9.86 18.53
CA ASP A 309 -9.22 10.68 19.45
C ASP A 309 -9.30 10.27 20.92
N PRO A 310 -10.47 9.94 21.50
CA PRO A 310 -10.55 9.54 22.90
C PRO A 310 -9.88 8.20 23.22
N SER A 311 -9.40 7.45 22.23
CA SER A 311 -8.49 6.31 22.46
C SER A 311 -7.08 6.74 22.87
N TRP A 312 -6.76 8.03 22.73
CA TRP A 312 -5.44 8.63 22.94
C TRP A 312 -4.33 8.03 22.07
N GLY A 313 -4.70 7.31 21.01
CA GLY A 313 -3.78 6.62 20.11
C GLY A 313 -3.70 5.10 20.32
N TYR A 314 -4.17 4.59 21.46
CA TYR A 314 -4.02 3.17 21.84
C TYR A 314 -4.94 2.20 21.06
N GLN A 315 -5.78 2.70 20.16
CA GLN A 315 -6.55 1.87 19.23
C GLN A 315 -6.09 2.14 17.79
N THR A 316 -4.89 1.67 17.47
CA THR A 316 -4.21 1.96 16.20
C THR A 316 -4.76 1.12 15.04
N THR A 317 -4.93 1.74 13.87
CA THR A 317 -5.29 1.05 12.62
C THR A 317 -4.20 1.12 11.54
N GLY A 318 -3.24 2.05 11.65
CA GLY A 318 -2.10 2.17 10.74
C GLY A 318 -0.77 2.29 11.50
N LEU A 319 -0.13 1.15 11.82
CA LEU A 319 1.12 1.12 12.60
C LEU A 319 2.29 1.82 11.90
N TYR A 320 2.31 1.82 10.57
CA TYR A 320 3.41 2.29 9.73
C TYR A 320 3.32 3.77 9.33
N ALA A 321 2.24 4.47 9.71
CA ALA A 321 2.03 5.87 9.39
C ALA A 321 1.92 6.71 10.68
N PRO A 322 2.70 7.80 10.84
CA PRO A 322 2.35 8.81 11.83
C PRO A 322 0.99 9.42 11.46
N THR A 323 0.19 9.76 12.45
CA THR A 323 -1.17 10.22 12.20
C THR A 323 -1.21 11.51 11.41
N ALA A 324 -2.09 11.57 10.41
CA ALA A 324 -2.23 12.72 9.53
C ALA A 324 -2.79 13.97 10.23
N ARG A 325 -3.26 13.85 11.47
CA ARG A 325 -3.79 14.97 12.29
C ARG A 325 -2.82 16.14 12.43
N PHE A 326 -1.52 15.85 12.41
CA PHE A 326 -0.45 16.82 12.68
C PHE A 326 0.38 17.15 11.43
N GLY A 327 -0.04 16.68 10.26
CA GLY A 327 0.66 16.89 8.98
C GLY A 327 1.28 15.63 8.42
N ASP A 328 2.21 15.83 7.47
CA ASP A 328 2.86 14.74 6.72
C ASP A 328 3.95 14.01 7.53
N PRO A 329 4.38 12.81 7.10
CA PRO A 329 5.47 12.06 7.74
C PRO A 329 6.80 12.83 7.80
N ASP A 330 7.09 13.66 6.78
CA ASP A 330 8.29 14.51 6.76
C ASP A 330 8.26 15.56 7.89
N GLY A 331 7.09 16.04 8.29
CA GLY A 331 6.87 16.92 9.43
C GLY A 331 7.26 16.24 10.74
N PHE A 332 6.87 14.98 10.93
CA PHE A 332 7.30 14.22 12.09
C PHE A 332 8.83 13.98 12.08
N ALA A 333 9.42 13.68 10.90
CA ALA A 333 10.87 13.57 10.77
C ALA A 333 11.58 14.87 11.16
N ARG A 334 11.07 16.04 10.73
CA ARG A 334 11.59 17.36 11.14
C ARG A 334 11.47 17.60 12.65
N PHE A 335 10.38 17.16 13.28
CA PHE A 335 10.24 17.23 14.73
C PHE A 335 11.34 16.44 15.44
N VAL A 336 11.55 15.17 15.04
CA VAL A 336 12.55 14.29 15.65
C VAL A 336 13.97 14.85 15.43
N ASP A 337 14.30 15.31 14.22
CA ASP A 337 15.59 15.96 13.93
C ASP A 337 15.80 17.20 14.81
N GLY A 338 14.77 18.04 14.94
CA GLY A 338 14.80 19.22 15.80
C GLY A 338 15.07 18.86 17.27
N ALA A 339 14.39 17.83 17.79
CA ALA A 339 14.57 17.36 19.17
C ALA A 339 15.99 16.85 19.39
N HIS A 340 16.48 15.98 18.49
CA HIS A 340 17.84 15.44 18.57
C HIS A 340 18.92 16.53 18.52
N ARG A 341 18.76 17.52 17.64
CA ARG A 341 19.68 18.66 17.53
C ARG A 341 19.66 19.56 18.75
N ALA A 342 18.56 19.57 19.51
CA ALA A 342 18.46 20.22 20.82
C ALA A 342 18.97 19.33 21.98
N GLY A 343 19.43 18.11 21.70
CA GLY A 343 19.90 17.16 22.71
C GLY A 343 18.78 16.36 23.40
N ILE A 344 17.55 16.44 22.90
CA ILE A 344 16.37 15.77 23.46
C ILE A 344 16.13 14.44 22.74
N GLY A 345 16.00 13.35 23.50
CA GLY A 345 15.60 12.05 22.96
C GLY A 345 14.08 11.99 22.72
N VAL A 346 13.65 11.18 21.75
CA VAL A 346 12.22 10.94 21.47
C VAL A 346 11.89 9.48 21.72
N ILE A 347 10.88 9.23 22.54
CA ILE A 347 10.32 7.92 22.86
C ILE A 347 8.89 7.89 22.29
N LEU A 348 8.51 6.75 21.73
CA LEU A 348 7.18 6.53 21.18
C LEU A 348 6.51 5.37 21.91
N ASP A 349 5.30 5.62 22.41
CA ASP A 349 4.41 4.53 22.78
C ASP A 349 4.04 3.73 21.53
N TRP A 350 4.38 2.45 21.58
CA TRP A 350 4.09 1.48 20.53
C TRP A 350 3.03 0.50 21.04
N VAL A 351 2.04 0.19 20.20
CA VAL A 351 0.83 -0.56 20.59
C VAL A 351 0.75 -1.91 19.87
N PRO A 352 1.64 -2.88 20.16
CA PRO A 352 1.62 -4.19 19.51
C PRO A 352 0.68 -5.19 20.19
N ALA A 353 0.00 -4.80 21.27
CA ALA A 353 -0.77 -5.73 22.10
C ALA A 353 -2.13 -6.09 21.48
N HIS A 354 -2.77 -5.14 20.80
CA HIS A 354 -4.11 -5.30 20.24
C HIS A 354 -4.39 -4.26 19.15
N PHE A 355 -5.48 -4.42 18.42
CA PHE A 355 -5.99 -3.46 17.43
C PHE A 355 -7.53 -3.42 17.46
N PRO A 356 -8.17 -2.32 17.08
CA PRO A 356 -9.62 -2.20 17.13
C PRO A 356 -10.29 -2.99 15.99
N VAL A 357 -11.60 -3.21 16.12
CA VAL A 357 -12.40 -4.00 15.16
C VAL A 357 -13.03 -3.16 14.05
N ASP A 358 -12.46 -1.98 13.76
CA ASP A 358 -12.88 -1.15 12.64
C ASP A 358 -12.74 -1.90 11.31
N GLU A 359 -13.81 -1.91 10.50
CA GLU A 359 -13.88 -2.72 9.28
C GLU A 359 -12.80 -2.36 8.24
N HIS A 360 -12.35 -1.10 8.22
CA HIS A 360 -11.28 -0.65 7.33
C HIS A 360 -9.88 -1.14 7.77
N GLY A 361 -9.72 -1.56 9.02
CA GLY A 361 -8.47 -2.03 9.59
C GLY A 361 -8.25 -3.54 9.42
N LEU A 362 -7.51 -4.14 10.35
CA LEU A 362 -6.95 -5.49 10.20
C LEU A 362 -7.92 -6.64 10.49
N VAL A 363 -9.08 -6.37 11.10
CA VAL A 363 -10.03 -7.44 11.49
C VAL A 363 -10.54 -8.18 10.25
N GLN A 364 -10.50 -9.52 10.28
CA GLN A 364 -10.90 -10.39 9.18
C GLN A 364 -10.35 -9.94 7.81
N PHE A 365 -9.07 -9.53 7.77
CA PHE A 365 -8.50 -8.76 6.66
C PHE A 365 -8.76 -9.37 5.27
N ASP A 366 -8.59 -10.69 5.13
CA ASP A 366 -8.83 -11.45 3.90
C ASP A 366 -10.06 -12.36 3.95
N GLY A 367 -10.98 -12.08 4.88
CA GLY A 367 -12.18 -12.87 5.15
C GLY A 367 -11.95 -14.04 6.11
N THR A 368 -10.75 -14.11 6.71
CA THR A 368 -10.40 -15.05 7.78
C THR A 368 -9.76 -14.32 8.95
N ALA A 369 -9.63 -14.97 10.10
CA ALA A 369 -8.80 -14.47 11.20
C ALA A 369 -7.32 -14.45 10.80
N LEU A 370 -6.90 -13.35 10.17
CA LEU A 370 -5.58 -13.21 9.54
C LEU A 370 -4.56 -12.63 10.52
N TYR A 371 -4.81 -11.41 11.00
CA TYR A 371 -3.94 -10.73 11.95
C TYR A 371 -4.28 -11.13 13.38
N GLU A 372 -5.56 -11.36 13.67
CA GLU A 372 -6.08 -11.84 14.93
C GLU A 372 -6.05 -13.38 15.04
N HIS A 373 -6.07 -13.88 16.27
CA HIS A 373 -6.23 -15.32 16.51
C HIS A 373 -7.70 -15.74 16.33
N ALA A 374 -7.95 -16.86 15.63
CA ALA A 374 -9.32 -17.33 15.32
C ALA A 374 -10.14 -17.73 16.55
N ASP A 375 -9.48 -18.26 17.59
CA ASP A 375 -10.11 -18.53 18.88
C ASP A 375 -10.26 -17.23 19.69
N PRO A 376 -11.49 -16.73 19.95
CA PRO A 376 -11.71 -15.46 20.64
C PRO A 376 -11.20 -15.45 22.08
N ARG A 377 -10.97 -16.61 22.71
CA ARG A 377 -10.34 -16.70 24.04
C ARG A 377 -8.87 -16.28 24.02
N GLN A 378 -8.26 -16.23 22.84
CA GLN A 378 -6.87 -15.84 22.60
C GLN A 378 -6.77 -14.59 21.71
N GLY A 379 -7.79 -14.35 20.87
CA GLY A 379 -7.78 -13.33 19.83
C GLY A 379 -8.60 -12.07 20.15
N PHE A 380 -9.17 -11.94 21.34
CA PHE A 380 -10.09 -10.83 21.64
C PHE A 380 -10.04 -10.40 23.12
N HIS A 381 -10.00 -9.08 23.34
CA HIS A 381 -10.18 -8.46 24.65
C HIS A 381 -11.65 -8.02 24.81
N PRO A 382 -12.48 -8.75 25.57
CA PRO A 382 -13.92 -8.46 25.67
C PRO A 382 -14.23 -7.13 26.35
N ASP A 383 -13.42 -6.73 27.34
CA ASP A 383 -13.64 -5.49 28.08
C ASP A 383 -13.28 -4.23 27.27
N TRP A 384 -12.41 -4.37 26.27
CA TRP A 384 -11.94 -3.26 25.43
C TRP A 384 -12.53 -3.26 24.03
N ASN A 385 -13.21 -4.36 23.65
CA ASN A 385 -13.76 -4.57 22.31
C ASN A 385 -12.68 -4.48 21.21
N THR A 386 -11.52 -5.10 21.45
CA THR A 386 -10.37 -5.09 20.54
C THR A 386 -9.88 -6.50 20.23
N ALA A 387 -9.35 -6.70 19.01
CA ALA A 387 -8.73 -7.95 18.60
C ALA A 387 -7.26 -8.02 19.05
N ILE A 388 -6.75 -9.22 19.28
CA ILE A 388 -5.38 -9.49 19.73
C ILE A 388 -4.61 -10.10 18.56
N TYR A 389 -3.42 -9.55 18.27
CA TYR A 389 -2.53 -10.09 17.25
C TYR A 389 -2.20 -11.57 17.52
N ASN A 390 -2.23 -12.38 16.46
CA ASN A 390 -1.81 -13.76 16.52
C ASN A 390 -0.27 -13.85 16.52
N PHE A 391 0.35 -13.67 17.69
CA PHE A 391 1.80 -13.79 17.87
C PHE A 391 2.35 -15.20 17.54
N GLY A 392 1.48 -16.21 17.40
CA GLY A 392 1.87 -17.54 16.91
C GLY A 392 2.02 -17.61 15.40
N ARG A 393 1.54 -16.61 14.65
CA ARG A 393 1.66 -16.53 13.19
C ARG A 393 2.85 -15.67 12.81
N ARG A 394 3.76 -16.26 12.06
CA ARG A 394 5.05 -15.67 11.72
C ARG A 394 4.96 -14.39 10.88
N GLU A 395 4.03 -14.33 9.94
CA GLU A 395 3.80 -13.15 9.10
C GLU A 395 3.27 -11.98 9.94
N VAL A 396 2.48 -12.27 10.98
CA VAL A 396 2.01 -11.27 11.96
C VAL A 396 3.17 -10.79 12.84
N VAL A 397 4.04 -11.70 13.29
CA VAL A 397 5.27 -11.33 14.01
C VAL A 397 6.25 -10.56 13.13
N SER A 398 6.25 -10.77 11.81
CA SER A 398 7.08 -9.99 10.88
C SER A 398 6.50 -8.62 10.54
N PHE A 399 5.18 -8.46 10.73
CA PHE A 399 4.48 -7.20 10.57
C PHE A 399 4.69 -6.27 11.77
N LEU A 400 4.72 -6.84 12.99
CA LEU A 400 5.09 -6.14 14.22
C LEU A 400 6.60 -5.96 14.33
#